data_AF-A0A1M6A2J9-F1
#
_entry.id   AF-A0A1M6A2J9-F1
#
_cell.length_a   1.000
_cell.length_b   1.000
_cell.length_c   1.000
_cell.angle_alpha   90.00
_cell.angle_beta   90.00
_cell.angle_gamma   90.00
#
_symmetry.space_group_name_H-M   'P 1'
#
loop_
_entity.id
_entity.type
_entity.pdbx_description
1 polymer ?
#
loop_
_entity_poly.entity_id
_entity_poly.type
_entity_poly.pdbx_seq_one_letter_code
_entity_poly.pdbx_strand_id
1 'polypeptide(L)'
;MILKIKFLLFISCILSYTVEAQTVSEDRNFYIAAMLKISHPVLEALSKNELKRTMPVKVSLKAVNDRSQFTYLEAFGRTLAGIAPWLEIGPDETEEGQLREKYILLTLQSLKNATDPNAADYMNFSEGS
;
A
#
# COMPACT_ATOMS: atom_id res chain seq x y z
N MET A 1 -14.42 -57.21 19.72
CA MET A 1 -14.17 -56.30 18.58
C MET A 1 -15.13 -55.10 18.48
N ILE A 2 -16.12 -54.95 19.38
CA ILE A 2 -17.08 -53.83 19.38
C ILE A 2 -16.68 -52.71 20.37
N LEU A 3 -15.76 -52.99 21.31
CA LEU A 3 -15.35 -52.04 22.36
C LEU A 3 -14.23 -51.07 21.95
N LYS A 4 -13.46 -51.35 20.88
CA LYS A 4 -12.41 -50.43 20.38
C LYS A 4 -12.95 -49.35 19.43
N ILE A 5 -14.15 -49.54 18.86
CA ILE A 5 -14.76 -48.61 17.89
C ILE A 5 -15.40 -47.39 18.56
N LYS A 6 -15.83 -47.51 19.84
CA LYS A 6 -16.32 -46.34 20.59
C LYS A 6 -15.22 -45.41 21.12
N PHE A 7 -13.97 -45.87 21.17
CA PHE A 7 -12.85 -45.04 21.63
C PHE A 7 -12.33 -44.10 20.54
N LEU A 8 -12.48 -44.45 19.26
CA LEU A 8 -12.05 -43.61 18.13
C LEU A 8 -13.04 -42.50 17.76
N LEU A 9 -14.32 -42.61 18.14
CA LEU A 9 -15.34 -41.61 17.77
C LEU A 9 -15.48 -40.45 18.77
N PHE A 10 -14.75 -40.46 19.89
CA PHE A 10 -14.84 -39.39 20.89
C PHE A 10 -13.68 -38.38 20.86
N ILE A 11 -12.61 -38.66 20.11
CA ILE A 11 -11.44 -37.74 19.96
C ILE A 11 -11.64 -36.75 18.80
N SER A 12 -12.63 -36.97 17.93
CA SER A 12 -12.88 -36.13 16.75
C SER A 12 -13.64 -34.82 17.04
N CYS A 13 -14.13 -34.60 18.26
CA CYS A 13 -15.06 -33.48 18.55
C CYS A 13 -14.50 -32.41 19.50
N ILE A 14 -13.19 -32.37 19.75
CA ILE A 14 -12.55 -31.33 20.59
C ILE A 14 -11.30 -30.73 19.91
N LEU A 15 -11.34 -30.54 18.59
CA LEU A 15 -10.64 -29.39 18.02
C LEU A 15 -11.64 -28.24 18.04
N SER A 16 -11.83 -27.66 19.22
CA SER A 16 -12.35 -26.31 19.35
C SER A 16 -11.34 -25.40 18.64
N TYR A 17 -11.58 -25.10 17.37
CA TYR A 17 -10.97 -23.92 16.77
C TYR A 17 -11.55 -22.74 17.54
N THR A 18 -10.82 -22.25 18.54
CA THR A 18 -11.09 -20.94 19.11
C THR A 18 -10.81 -19.95 18.00
N VAL A 19 -11.87 -19.45 17.37
CA VAL A 19 -11.78 -18.24 16.54
C VAL A 19 -11.50 -17.11 17.52
N GLU A 20 -10.23 -16.75 17.68
CA GLU A 20 -9.83 -15.54 18.39
C GLU A 20 -10.49 -14.37 17.63
N ALA A 21 -11.40 -13.65 18.29
CA ALA A 21 -12.05 -12.51 17.67
C ALA A 21 -11.03 -11.37 17.57
N GLN A 22 -10.72 -10.93 16.35
CA GLN A 22 -9.79 -9.83 16.11
C GLN A 22 -10.34 -8.56 16.77
N THR A 23 -9.51 -7.90 17.56
CA THR A 23 -9.86 -6.64 18.22
C THR A 23 -9.86 -5.50 17.22
N VAL A 24 -10.63 -4.44 17.51
CA VAL A 24 -10.65 -3.21 16.68
C VAL A 24 -9.25 -2.62 16.48
N SER A 25 -8.37 -2.75 17.48
CA SER A 25 -6.97 -2.30 17.41
C SER A 25 -6.16 -3.13 16.41
N GLU A 26 -6.30 -4.46 16.46
CA GLU A 26 -5.64 -5.36 15.50
C GLU A 26 -6.13 -5.16 14.08
N ASP A 27 -7.44 -4.91 13.89
CA ASP A 27 -8.01 -4.53 12.60
C ASP A 27 -7.40 -3.23 12.08
N ARG A 28 -7.35 -2.18 12.91
CA ARG A 28 -6.79 -0.88 12.52
C ARG A 28 -5.33 -1.03 12.09
N ASN A 29 -4.52 -1.73 12.89
CA ASN A 29 -3.12 -1.96 12.58
C ASN A 29 -2.94 -2.75 11.29
N PHE A 30 -3.79 -3.76 11.05
CA PHE A 30 -3.79 -4.51 9.80
C PHE A 30 -4.07 -3.61 8.59
N TYR A 31 -5.10 -2.76 8.66
CA TYR A 31 -5.44 -1.87 7.54
C TYR A 31 -4.37 -0.81 7.29
N ILE A 32 -3.78 -0.24 8.34
CA ILE A 32 -2.65 0.67 8.21
C ILE A 32 -1.47 -0.06 7.54
N ALA A 33 -1.09 -1.24 8.02
CA ALA A 33 0.00 -2.02 7.45
C ALA A 33 -0.25 -2.38 5.97
N ALA A 34 -1.49 -2.77 5.62
CA ALA A 34 -1.87 -3.07 4.24
C ALA A 34 -1.78 -1.84 3.33
N MET A 35 -2.28 -0.69 3.80
CA MET A 35 -2.17 0.58 3.09
C MET A 35 -0.71 0.97 2.87
N LEU A 36 0.13 0.90 3.92
CA LEU A 36 1.56 1.21 3.83
C LEU A 36 2.30 0.28 2.88
N LYS A 37 1.95 -1.00 2.84
CA LYS A 37 2.56 -1.97 1.91
C LYS A 37 2.38 -1.56 0.44
N ILE A 38 1.29 -0.86 0.13
CA ILE A 38 1.00 -0.35 -1.21
C ILE A 38 1.65 1.02 -1.42
N SER A 39 1.48 1.94 -0.47
CA SER A 39 1.89 3.34 -0.64
C SER A 39 3.38 3.58 -0.46
N HIS A 40 4.03 2.83 0.44
CA HIS A 40 5.43 3.01 0.79
C HIS A 40 6.39 2.92 -0.41
N PRO A 41 6.38 1.86 -1.24
CA PRO A 41 7.34 1.75 -2.34
C PRO A 41 7.22 2.89 -3.36
N VAL A 42 6.03 3.46 -3.53
CA VAL A 42 5.81 4.58 -4.46
C VAL A 42 6.32 5.88 -3.85
N LEU A 43 5.86 6.23 -2.64
CA LEU A 43 6.17 7.51 -2.00
C LEU A 43 7.62 7.59 -1.53
N GLU A 44 8.18 6.49 -1.03
CA GLU A 44 9.58 6.46 -0.60
C GLU A 44 10.51 6.68 -1.79
N ALA A 45 10.35 5.90 -2.86
CA ALA A 45 11.20 6.01 -4.04
C ALA A 45 11.04 7.38 -4.71
N LEU A 46 9.80 7.87 -4.86
CA LEU A 46 9.53 9.16 -5.48
C LEU A 46 10.09 10.33 -4.65
N SER A 47 9.98 10.28 -3.32
CA SER A 47 10.57 11.30 -2.44
C SER A 47 12.10 11.41 -2.58
N LYS A 48 12.76 10.34 -3.05
CA LYS A 48 14.21 10.28 -3.25
C LYS A 48 14.65 10.52 -4.70
N ASN A 49 13.72 10.80 -5.62
CA ASN A 49 13.99 10.84 -7.08
C ASN A 49 14.47 9.50 -7.65
N GLU A 50 13.93 8.39 -7.15
CA GLU A 50 14.32 7.03 -7.52
C GLU A 50 13.18 6.18 -8.09
N LEU A 51 11.96 6.69 -8.20
CA LEU A 51 10.79 5.91 -8.62
C LEU A 51 10.97 5.37 -10.04
N LYS A 52 11.36 6.19 -11.01
CA LYS A 52 11.58 5.72 -12.39
C LYS A 52 12.71 4.70 -12.47
N ARG A 53 13.73 4.88 -11.66
CA ARG A 53 14.90 3.98 -11.57
C ARG A 53 14.54 2.62 -10.97
N THR A 54 13.63 2.59 -9.99
CA THR A 54 13.36 1.40 -9.17
C THR A 54 12.06 0.69 -9.54
N MET A 55 11.15 1.35 -10.27
CA MET A 55 9.87 0.79 -10.71
C MET A 55 9.91 0.49 -12.22
N PRO A 56 10.21 -0.76 -12.63
CA PRO A 56 10.20 -1.13 -14.04
C PRO A 56 8.79 -1.10 -14.61
N VAL A 57 8.63 -0.47 -15.78
CA VAL A 57 7.35 -0.43 -16.49
C VAL A 57 7.05 -1.80 -17.09
N LYS A 58 5.87 -2.34 -16.79
CA LYS A 58 5.35 -3.56 -17.40
C LYS A 58 4.06 -3.24 -18.15
N VAL A 59 4.07 -3.43 -19.46
CA VAL A 59 2.90 -3.24 -20.32
C VAL A 59 2.40 -4.62 -20.78
N SER A 60 1.08 -4.79 -20.85
CA SER A 60 0.48 -6.01 -21.39
C SER A 60 0.84 -6.16 -22.88
N LEU A 61 1.13 -7.39 -23.31
CA LEU A 61 1.31 -7.70 -24.74
C LEU A 61 0.07 -7.39 -25.59
N LYS A 62 -1.10 -7.23 -24.96
CA LYS A 62 -2.38 -6.88 -25.61
C LYS A 62 -2.72 -5.39 -25.50
N ALA A 63 -1.82 -4.55 -24.99
CA ALA A 63 -2.08 -3.12 -24.88
C ALA A 63 -2.20 -2.51 -26.27
N VAL A 64 -3.31 -1.81 -26.52
CA VAL A 64 -3.62 -1.20 -27.83
C VAL A 64 -2.77 0.06 -28.05
N ASN A 65 -2.33 0.72 -26.98
CA ASN A 65 -1.53 1.95 -27.01
C ASN A 65 -0.39 1.89 -26.00
N ASP A 66 0.75 2.51 -26.31
CA ASP A 66 1.83 2.70 -25.34
C ASP A 66 1.41 3.75 -24.30
N ARG A 67 1.28 3.30 -23.05
CA ARG A 67 0.98 4.14 -21.88
C ARG A 67 2.13 4.18 -20.89
N SER A 68 3.32 3.76 -21.30
CA SER A 68 4.52 3.77 -20.46
C SER A 68 4.81 5.15 -19.86
N GLN A 69 4.62 6.22 -20.65
CA GLN A 69 4.84 7.61 -20.21
C GLN A 69 3.93 8.08 -19.06
N PHE A 70 2.78 7.42 -18.84
CA PHE A 70 1.84 7.75 -17.77
C PHE A 70 1.99 6.85 -16.55
N THR A 71 2.75 5.75 -16.65
CA THR A 71 2.78 4.69 -15.64
C THR A 71 3.15 5.21 -14.25
N TYR A 72 4.14 6.11 -14.17
CA TYR A 72 4.57 6.70 -12.90
C TYR A 72 3.54 7.68 -12.31
N LEU A 73 2.91 8.48 -13.17
CA LEU A 73 1.85 9.41 -12.77
C LEU A 73 0.61 8.66 -12.29
N GLU A 74 0.24 7.57 -12.96
CA GLU A 74 -0.86 6.71 -12.52
C GLU A 74 -0.54 6.04 -11.19
N ALA A 75 0.68 5.51 -11.00
CA ALA A 75 1.09 4.89 -9.74
C ALA A 75 1.05 5.90 -8.59
N PHE A 76 1.63 7.09 -8.78
CA PHE A 76 1.65 8.14 -7.75
C PHE A 76 0.27 8.72 -7.50
N GLY A 77 -0.45 9.13 -8.55
CA GLY A 77 -1.77 9.74 -8.44
C GLY A 77 -2.80 8.83 -7.77
N ARG A 78 -2.83 7.54 -8.13
CA ARG A 78 -3.72 6.54 -7.49
C ARG A 78 -3.33 6.29 -6.04
N THR A 79 -2.03 6.21 -5.74
CA THR A 79 -1.54 6.05 -4.36
C THR A 79 -1.95 7.23 -3.50
N LEU A 80 -1.66 8.45 -3.95
CA LEU A 80 -1.97 9.68 -3.23
C LEU A 80 -3.48 9.82 -3.00
N ALA A 81 -4.30 9.64 -4.03
CA ALA A 81 -5.75 9.68 -3.90
C ALA A 81 -6.27 8.64 -2.90
N GLY A 82 -5.69 7.45 -2.87
CA GLY A 82 -6.08 6.38 -1.96
C GLY A 82 -5.77 6.66 -0.49
N ILE A 83 -4.66 7.35 -0.20
CA ILE A 83 -4.24 7.63 1.18
C ILE A 83 -4.58 9.04 1.68
N ALA A 84 -5.01 9.95 0.80
CA ALA A 84 -5.28 11.34 1.16
C ALA A 84 -6.19 11.50 2.39
N PRO A 85 -7.34 10.77 2.53
CA PRO A 85 -8.17 10.90 3.73
C PRO A 85 -7.44 10.55 5.03
N TRP A 86 -6.49 9.59 4.99
CA TRP A 86 -5.68 9.23 6.15
C TRP A 86 -4.62 10.29 6.46
N LEU A 87 -4.02 10.91 5.44
CA LEU A 87 -3.06 12.01 5.63
C LEU A 87 -3.71 13.27 6.22
N GLU A 88 -4.91 13.63 5.74
CA GLU A 88 -5.63 14.86 6.15
C GLU A 88 -6.07 14.87 7.62
N ILE A 89 -6.04 13.73 8.31
CA ILE A 89 -6.25 13.69 9.76
C ILE A 89 -5.14 14.48 10.49
N GLY A 90 -3.95 14.60 9.89
CA GLY A 90 -2.82 15.36 10.41
C GLY A 90 -2.06 14.64 11.54
N PRO A 91 -0.82 15.02 11.85
CA PRO A 91 -0.02 14.34 12.87
C PRO A 91 -0.61 14.49 14.28
N ASP A 92 -0.32 13.52 15.15
CA ASP A 92 -0.67 13.52 16.58
C ASP A 92 0.37 12.72 17.39
N GLU A 93 0.23 12.66 18.72
CA GLU A 93 1.21 12.01 19.61
C GLU A 93 1.16 10.47 19.59
N THR A 94 0.19 9.86 18.90
CA THR A 94 0.08 8.40 18.79
C THR A 94 1.11 7.84 17.79
N GLU A 95 1.37 6.53 17.86
CA GLU A 95 2.22 5.86 16.87
C GLU A 95 1.70 6.03 15.44
N GLU A 96 0.37 5.98 15.24
CA GLU A 96 -0.23 6.23 13.93
C GLU A 96 -0.08 7.69 13.50
N GLY A 97 -0.18 8.65 14.42
CA GLY A 97 0.01 10.08 14.16
C GLY A 97 1.43 10.41 13.71
N GLN A 98 2.44 9.84 14.37
CA GLN A 98 3.86 9.98 13.98
C GLN A 98 4.14 9.31 12.64
N LEU A 99 3.54 8.15 12.40
CA LEU A 99 3.60 7.50 11.10
C LEU A 99 2.96 8.38 10.01
N ARG A 100 1.83 9.01 10.29
CA ARG A 100 1.16 9.94 9.37
C ARG A 100 2.05 11.15 9.08
N GLU A 101 2.71 11.72 10.08
CA GLU A 101 3.70 12.80 9.90
C GLU A 101 4.76 12.43 8.87
N LYS A 102 5.39 11.25 9.04
CA LYS A 102 6.38 10.72 8.10
C LYS A 102 5.84 10.66 6.66
N TYR A 103 4.63 10.15 6.47
CA TYR A 103 4.05 9.99 5.13
C TYR A 103 3.55 11.30 4.53
N ILE A 104 3.16 12.28 5.34
CA ILE A 104 2.91 13.65 4.88
C ILE A 104 4.20 14.23 4.29
N LEU A 105 5.32 14.12 5.01
CA LEU A 105 6.62 14.63 4.53
C LEU A 105 7.08 13.92 3.25
N LEU A 106 6.93 12.59 3.18
CA LEU A 106 7.21 11.84 1.94
C LEU A 106 6.33 12.31 0.78
N THR A 107 5.05 12.59 1.04
CA THR A 107 4.11 13.08 0.03
C THR A 107 4.49 14.47 -0.47
N LEU A 108 4.84 15.39 0.42
CA LEU A 108 5.29 16.74 0.05
C LEU A 108 6.55 16.69 -0.83
N GLN A 109 7.53 15.87 -0.45
CA GLN A 109 8.75 15.69 -1.24
C GLN A 109 8.47 14.99 -2.58
N SER A 110 7.54 14.02 -2.59
CA SER A 110 7.11 13.34 -3.81
C SER A 110 6.42 14.29 -4.78
N LEU A 111 5.54 15.17 -4.30
CA LEU A 111 4.89 16.21 -5.11
C LEU A 111 5.92 17.14 -5.75
N LYS A 112 6.91 17.60 -4.98
CA LYS A 112 8.02 18.40 -5.48
C LYS A 112 8.77 17.69 -6.61
N ASN A 113 9.18 16.45 -6.40
CA ASN A 113 9.95 15.68 -7.39
C ASN A 113 9.11 15.31 -8.63
N ALA A 114 7.83 15.02 -8.45
CA ALA A 114 6.94 14.71 -9.57
C ALA A 114 6.69 15.92 -10.47
N THR A 115 6.72 17.14 -9.93
CA THR A 115 6.29 18.37 -10.63
C THR A 115 7.41 19.31 -11.06
N ASP A 116 8.65 19.09 -10.60
CA ASP A 116 9.81 19.89 -11.01
C ASP A 116 10.38 19.36 -12.35
N PRO A 117 10.36 20.14 -13.45
CA PRO A 117 10.88 19.72 -14.75
C PRO A 117 12.35 19.30 -14.76
N ASN A 118 13.13 19.68 -13.74
CA ASN A 118 14.55 19.33 -13.61
C ASN A 118 14.78 18.07 -12.76
N ALA A 119 13.75 17.52 -12.14
CA ALA A 119 13.86 16.33 -11.29
C ALA A 119 13.91 15.04 -12.13
N ALA A 120 14.67 14.04 -11.66
CA ALA A 120 14.78 12.75 -12.35
C ALA A 120 13.40 12.07 -12.49
N ASP A 121 12.55 12.20 -11.47
CA ASP A 121 11.22 11.62 -11.44
C ASP A 121 10.10 12.53 -11.99
N TYR A 122 10.44 13.66 -12.63
CA TYR A 122 9.43 14.56 -13.23
C TYR A 122 8.42 13.80 -14.10
N MET A 123 7.13 14.02 -13.87
CA MET A 123 6.06 13.29 -14.54
C MET A 123 5.47 14.08 -15.71
N ASN A 124 4.88 13.37 -16.67
CA ASN A 124 4.23 13.99 -17.82
C ASN A 124 2.86 14.60 -17.43
N PHE A 125 2.75 15.92 -17.48
CA PHE A 125 1.50 16.68 -17.26
C PHE A 125 1.01 17.43 -18.50
N SER A 126 1.74 17.40 -19.61
CA SER A 126 1.50 18.25 -20.78
C SER A 126 1.15 17.48 -22.05
N GLU A 127 1.52 16.21 -22.14
CA GLU A 127 1.35 15.39 -23.35
C GLU A 127 0.31 14.30 -23.12
N GLY A 128 -0.63 14.14 -24.05
CA GLY A 128 -1.64 13.08 -24.02
C GLY A 128 -3.02 13.56 -24.49
N SER A 129 -3.81 12.62 -25.02
CA SER A 129 -5.19 12.83 -25.50
C SER A 129 -6.05 11.61 -25.19
#